data_AF-A0A958MCF4-F1
#
_entry.id   AF-A0A958MCF4-F1
#
_cell.length_a   1.000
_cell.length_b   1.000
_cell.length_c   1.000
_cell.angle_alpha   90.00
_cell.angle_beta   90.00
_cell.angle_gamma   90.00
#
_symmetry.space_group_name_H-M   'P 1'
#
loop_
_entity.id
_entity.type
_entity.pdbx_description
1 polymer ?
#
loop_
_entity_poly.entity_id
_entity_poly.type
_entity_poly.pdbx_seq_one_letter_code
_entity_poly.pdbx_strand_id
1 'polypeptide(L)'
;LTRVYGISFPRQKELTEYLELLEEAKKRDHRKLGKALELFTFSQRVGQGLPLWLPKGTALRMRLEAFLRNAQEKAGYEQVISPHIGQKELYVTSGHYEKYGKDSFQPIKTPKEDEEFLLKPMNCPHHCEIYNAQPWSYKDLPKRYAEFGTVYRYEQSGELHGLTRVRGFTQDDAHIFCQDHQIVDELRRIVAL
;
A
#
# COMPACT_ATOMS: atom_id res chain seq x y z
N LEU A 1 -10.86 -24.99 -13.89
CA LEU A 1 -10.22 -24.56 -15.16
C LEU A 1 -8.71 -24.75 -15.00
N THR A 2 -8.06 -25.48 -15.92
CA THR A 2 -6.60 -25.65 -15.93
C THR A 2 -6.01 -24.72 -16.98
N ARG A 3 -5.06 -23.86 -16.60
CA ARG A 3 -4.41 -22.92 -17.52
C ARG A 3 -3.05 -23.47 -17.95
N VAL A 4 -2.85 -23.60 -19.26
CA VAL A 4 -1.57 -23.96 -19.87
C VAL A 4 -1.03 -22.74 -20.60
N TYR A 5 0.20 -22.33 -20.28
CA TYR A 5 0.88 -21.22 -20.95
C TYR A 5 1.75 -21.76 -22.09
N GLY A 6 1.75 -21.07 -23.22
CA GLY A 6 2.59 -21.38 -24.37
C GLY A 6 2.95 -20.11 -25.12
N ILE A 7 4.10 -20.12 -25.80
CA ILE A 7 4.57 -19.05 -26.66
C ILE A 7 5.18 -19.68 -27.92
N SER A 8 5.04 -19.01 -29.07
CA SER A 8 5.64 -19.44 -30.33
C SER A 8 6.46 -18.30 -30.94
N PHE A 9 7.50 -18.68 -31.68
CA PHE A 9 8.35 -17.75 -32.41
C PHE A 9 8.49 -18.19 -33.87
N PRO A 10 8.60 -17.26 -34.82
CA PRO A 10 8.84 -17.58 -36.23
C PRO A 10 10.18 -18.29 -36.50
N ARG A 11 11.18 -18.06 -35.64
CA ARG A 11 12.53 -18.63 -35.77
C ARG A 11 13.00 -19.24 -34.46
N GLN A 12 13.75 -20.35 -34.55
CA GLN A 12 14.33 -21.03 -33.39
C GLN A 12 15.24 -20.11 -32.56
N LYS A 13 15.99 -19.21 -33.22
CA LYS A 13 16.90 -18.28 -32.56
C LYS A 13 16.15 -17.35 -31.59
N GLU A 14 15.00 -16.82 -32.00
CA GLU A 14 14.18 -15.92 -31.17
C GLU A 14 13.61 -16.64 -29.94
N LEU A 15 13.25 -17.92 -30.09
CA LEU A 15 12.84 -18.76 -28.96
C LEU A 15 14.00 -18.94 -27.97
N THR A 16 15.21 -19.23 -28.45
CA THR A 16 16.39 -19.38 -27.58
C THR A 16 16.69 -18.08 -26.83
N GLU A 17 16.73 -16.94 -27.53
CA GLU A 17 16.95 -15.62 -26.93
C GLU A 17 15.86 -15.30 -25.87
N TYR A 18 14.59 -15.61 -26.16
CA TYR A 18 13.51 -15.44 -25.19
C TYR A 18 13.67 -16.32 -23.94
N LEU A 19 14.07 -17.58 -24.11
CA LEU A 19 14.30 -18.49 -22.99
C LEU A 19 15.47 -18.03 -22.12
N GLU A 20 16.54 -17.51 -22.73
CA GLU A 20 17.66 -16.92 -22.01
C GLU A 20 17.22 -15.70 -21.17
N LEU A 21 16.41 -14.81 -21.74
CA LEU A 21 15.85 -13.67 -21.01
C LEU A 21 14.95 -14.11 -19.84
N LEU A 22 14.16 -15.17 -20.02
CA LEU A 22 13.36 -15.73 -18.94
C LEU A 22 14.21 -16.30 -17.81
N GLU A 23 15.32 -16.98 -18.12
CA GLU A 23 16.23 -17.49 -17.10
C GLU A 23 16.94 -16.34 -16.35
N GLU A 24 17.35 -15.29 -17.05
CA GLU A 24 17.89 -14.09 -16.41
C GLU A 24 16.87 -13.38 -15.50
N ALA A 25 15.61 -13.26 -15.94
CA ALA A 25 14.53 -12.72 -15.12
C ALA A 25 14.28 -13.59 -13.87
N LYS A 26 14.29 -14.92 -14.01
CA LYS A 26 14.14 -15.86 -12.88
C LYS A 26 15.25 -15.76 -11.84
N LYS A 27 16.45 -15.31 -12.20
CA LYS A 27 17.56 -15.09 -11.25
C LYS A 27 17.33 -13.85 -10.39
N ARG A 28 16.57 -12.87 -10.90
CA ARG A 28 16.29 -11.58 -10.23
C ARG A 28 14.95 -11.55 -9.50
N ASP A 29 14.30 -12.70 -9.37
CA ASP A 29 13.07 -12.85 -8.61
C ASP A 29 13.29 -12.50 -7.13
N HIS A 30 12.57 -11.48 -6.65
CA HIS A 30 12.68 -10.98 -5.27
C HIS A 30 12.35 -12.05 -4.23
N ARG A 31 11.60 -13.09 -4.57
CA ARG A 31 11.29 -14.20 -3.65
C ARG A 31 12.49 -15.10 -3.45
N LYS A 32 13.27 -15.34 -4.51
CA LYS A 32 14.53 -16.09 -4.43
C LYS A 32 15.58 -15.27 -3.68
N LEU A 33 15.78 -14.01 -4.10
CA LEU A 33 16.75 -13.11 -3.49
C LEU A 33 16.38 -12.80 -2.03
N GLY A 34 15.11 -12.52 -1.75
CA GLY A 34 14.62 -12.23 -0.40
C GLY A 34 14.86 -13.38 0.58
N LYS A 35 14.74 -14.64 0.12
CA LYS A 35 15.12 -15.81 0.90
C LYS A 35 16.64 -15.93 1.05
N ALA A 36 17.39 -15.83 -0.04
CA ALA A 36 18.85 -16.01 -0.04
C ALA A 36 19.58 -14.94 0.80
N LEU A 37 19.03 -13.72 0.84
CA LEU A 37 19.57 -12.58 1.56
C LEU A 37 18.92 -12.36 2.94
N GLU A 38 17.98 -13.22 3.33
CA GLU A 38 17.27 -13.14 4.61
C GLU A 38 16.58 -11.78 4.83
N LEU A 39 15.87 -11.30 3.81
CA LEU A 39 15.16 -10.01 3.85
C LEU A 39 13.75 -10.15 4.41
N PHE A 40 13.03 -11.19 4.01
CA PHE A 40 11.67 -11.47 4.49
C PHE A 40 11.38 -12.96 4.44
N THR A 41 10.34 -13.37 5.16
CA THR A 41 9.82 -14.73 5.12
C THR A 41 8.30 -14.73 5.18
N PHE A 42 7.71 -15.89 4.90
CA PHE A 42 6.28 -16.13 5.04
C PHE A 42 6.06 -17.30 6.00
N SER A 43 5.06 -17.18 6.86
CA SER A 43 4.65 -18.25 7.77
C SER A 43 3.20 -18.59 7.52
N GLN A 44 2.91 -19.87 7.27
CA GLN A 44 1.53 -20.34 7.13
C GLN A 44 0.71 -20.09 8.39
N ARG A 45 1.35 -20.09 9.57
CA ARG A 45 0.69 -19.79 10.85
C ARG A 45 0.33 -18.31 10.99
N VAL A 46 1.06 -17.42 10.34
CA VAL A 46 0.77 -15.98 10.32
C VAL A 46 -0.33 -15.66 9.32
N GLY A 47 -0.28 -16.31 8.14
CA GLY A 47 -1.31 -16.18 7.11
C GLY A 47 -0.73 -15.83 5.74
N GLN A 48 -1.47 -16.17 4.69
CA GLN A 48 -1.05 -15.90 3.31
C GLN A 48 -1.12 -14.40 3.00
N GLY A 49 -0.10 -13.89 2.30
CA GLY A 49 -0.03 -12.48 1.91
C GLY A 49 0.36 -11.54 3.05
N LEU A 50 0.86 -12.07 4.17
CA LEU A 50 1.33 -11.32 5.32
C LEU A 50 2.83 -11.58 5.52
N PRO A 51 3.71 -10.81 4.85
CA PRO A 51 5.15 -11.01 4.93
C PRO A 51 5.70 -10.62 6.31
N LEU A 52 6.66 -11.40 6.78
CA LEU A 52 7.46 -11.09 7.97
C LEU A 52 8.80 -10.51 7.51
N TRP A 53 9.06 -9.26 7.87
CA TRP A 53 10.34 -8.61 7.59
C TRP A 53 11.40 -9.12 8.57
N LEU A 54 12.48 -9.69 8.02
CA LEU A 54 13.63 -10.15 8.78
C LEU A 54 14.60 -8.98 9.04
N PRO A 55 15.54 -9.06 10.00
CA PRO A 55 16.35 -7.92 10.41
C PRO A 55 17.02 -7.14 9.27
N LYS A 56 17.58 -7.82 8.26
CA LYS A 56 18.20 -7.18 7.09
C LYS A 56 17.18 -6.45 6.20
N GLY A 57 16.01 -7.05 5.99
CA GLY A 57 14.93 -6.42 5.24
C GLY A 57 14.30 -5.26 5.99
N THR A 58 14.11 -5.39 7.31
CA THR A 58 13.64 -4.29 8.17
C THR A 58 14.61 -3.11 8.12
N ALA A 59 15.92 -3.35 8.23
CA ALA A 59 16.92 -2.29 8.10
C ALA A 59 16.88 -1.61 6.73
N LEU A 60 16.68 -2.37 5.65
CA LEU A 60 16.50 -1.82 4.30
C LEU A 60 15.25 -0.94 4.21
N ARG A 61 14.12 -1.45 4.71
CA ARG A 61 12.85 -0.73 4.74
C ARG A 61 12.94 0.57 5.54
N MET A 62 13.53 0.55 6.74
CA MET A 62 13.68 1.75 7.57
C MET A 62 14.54 2.82 6.90
N ARG A 63 15.60 2.43 6.19
CA ARG A 63 16.41 3.40 5.42
C ARG A 63 15.61 4.05 4.29
N LEU A 64 14.77 3.27 3.60
CA LEU A 64 13.88 3.80 2.55
C LEU A 64 12.83 4.75 3.15
N GLU A 65 12.17 4.35 4.24
CA GLU A 65 11.20 5.21 4.93
C GLU A 65 11.84 6.50 5.43
N ALA A 66 13.05 6.44 5.99
CA ALA A 66 13.78 7.65 6.43
C ALA A 66 14.14 8.56 5.25
N PHE A 67 14.57 8.00 4.12
CA PHE A 67 14.84 8.76 2.91
C PHE A 67 13.60 9.49 2.41
N LEU A 68 12.48 8.78 2.29
CA LEU A 68 11.20 9.32 1.83
C LEU A 68 10.64 10.37 2.80
N ARG A 69 10.70 10.10 4.11
CA ARG A 69 10.28 11.05 5.16
C ARG A 69 11.04 12.36 5.05
N ASN A 70 12.36 12.31 4.90
CA ASN A 70 13.19 13.50 4.75
C ASN A 70 12.81 14.30 3.49
N ALA A 71 12.44 13.64 2.39
CA ALA A 71 11.97 14.31 1.17
C ALA A 71 10.60 14.97 1.39
N GLN A 72 9.66 14.26 2.02
CA GLN A 72 8.32 14.75 2.37
C GLN A 72 8.39 15.97 3.31
N GLU A 73 9.22 15.93 4.35
CA GLU A 73 9.40 17.06 5.28
C GLU A 73 9.96 18.30 4.58
N LYS A 74 10.96 18.14 3.70
CA LYS A 74 11.50 19.24 2.89
C LYS A 74 10.46 19.83 1.94
N ALA A 75 9.52 19.01 1.46
CA ALA A 75 8.41 19.44 0.63
C ALA A 75 7.23 20.03 1.42
N GLY A 76 7.34 20.13 2.76
CA GLY A 76 6.33 20.74 3.61
C GLY A 76 5.14 19.82 3.91
N TYR A 77 5.33 18.50 3.86
CA TYR A 77 4.36 17.54 4.38
C TYR A 77 4.52 17.38 5.89
N GLU A 78 3.38 17.34 6.58
CA GLU A 78 3.27 17.09 8.01
C GLU A 78 2.99 15.60 8.23
N GLN A 79 3.85 14.94 9.00
CA GLN A 79 3.71 13.52 9.29
C GLN A 79 2.59 13.30 10.30
N VAL A 80 1.66 12.41 9.96
CA VAL A 80 0.57 11.98 10.83
C VAL A 80 0.58 10.47 10.99
N ILE A 81 -0.12 9.96 12.00
CA ILE A 81 -0.28 8.52 12.24
C ILE A 81 -1.74 8.27 12.53
N SER A 82 -2.34 7.30 11.83
CA SER A 82 -3.73 6.91 12.03
C SER A 82 -3.86 5.44 12.44
N PRO A 83 -4.90 5.07 13.21
CA PRO A 83 -5.15 3.68 13.60
C PRO A 83 -5.26 2.71 12.41
N HIS A 84 -5.09 1.41 12.68
CA HIS A 84 -5.26 0.34 11.67
C HIS A 84 -6.72 -0.10 11.49
N ILE A 85 -7.58 0.26 12.43
CA ILE A 85 -9.01 -0.02 12.42
C ILE A 85 -9.80 1.28 12.53
N GLY A 86 -10.99 1.32 11.94
CA GLY A 86 -11.93 2.42 12.07
C GLY A 86 -13.34 1.87 12.24
N GLN A 87 -14.25 2.67 12.79
CA GLN A 87 -15.67 2.28 12.84
C GLN A 87 -16.18 2.07 11.42
N LYS A 88 -17.08 1.11 11.23
CA LYS A 88 -17.68 0.82 9.92
C LYS A 88 -18.29 2.08 9.27
N GLU A 89 -18.92 2.93 10.07
CA GLU A 89 -19.57 4.17 9.62
C GLU A 89 -18.60 5.13 8.91
N LEU A 90 -17.34 5.18 9.32
CA LEU A 90 -16.30 6.00 8.65
C LEU A 90 -16.11 5.57 7.19
N TYR A 91 -16.14 4.25 6.94
CA TYR A 91 -15.95 3.70 5.61
C TYR A 91 -17.22 3.75 4.78
N VAL A 92 -18.40 3.71 5.41
CA VAL A 92 -19.69 3.97 4.74
C VAL A 92 -19.75 5.42 4.29
N THR A 93 -19.50 6.37 5.20
CA THR A 93 -19.49 7.81 4.93
C THR A 93 -18.52 8.18 3.81
N SER A 94 -17.33 7.58 3.80
CA SER A 94 -16.33 7.83 2.75
C SER A 94 -16.57 7.05 1.45
N GLY A 95 -17.61 6.23 1.34
CA GLY A 95 -17.93 5.39 0.17
C GLY A 95 -17.00 4.18 -0.03
N HIS A 96 -16.01 3.98 0.84
CA HIS A 96 -15.06 2.87 0.75
C HIS A 96 -15.70 1.53 1.08
N TYR A 97 -16.71 1.50 1.93
CA TYR A 97 -17.41 0.27 2.30
C TYR A 97 -18.16 -0.34 1.10
N GLU A 98 -18.75 0.47 0.24
CA GLU A 98 -19.43 -0.04 -0.96
C GLU A 98 -18.42 -0.51 -2.01
N LYS A 99 -17.38 0.29 -2.24
CA LYS A 99 -16.36 0.02 -3.26
C LYS A 99 -15.49 -1.19 -2.92
N TYR A 100 -15.14 -1.36 -1.65
CA TYR A 100 -14.22 -2.41 -1.20
C TYR A 100 -14.89 -3.47 -0.35
N GLY A 101 -16.14 -3.35 0.08
CA GLY A 101 -16.72 -4.20 1.12
C GLY A 101 -16.79 -5.69 0.78
N LYS A 102 -16.96 -6.04 -0.50
CA LYS A 102 -16.88 -7.44 -0.96
C LYS A 102 -15.45 -7.97 -1.02
N ASP A 103 -14.49 -7.10 -1.34
CA ASP A 103 -13.06 -7.41 -1.54
C ASP A 103 -12.19 -6.96 -0.35
N SER A 104 -12.81 -6.68 0.79
CA SER A 104 -12.16 -6.27 2.04
C SER A 104 -12.26 -7.36 3.10
N PHE A 105 -11.43 -7.20 4.12
CA PHE A 105 -11.62 -7.95 5.35
C PHE A 105 -13.01 -7.64 5.91
N GLN A 106 -13.70 -8.70 6.34
CA GLN A 106 -15.03 -8.58 6.91
C GLN A 106 -15.01 -7.73 8.19
N PRO A 107 -16.13 -7.05 8.53
CA PRO A 107 -16.22 -6.28 9.76
C PRO A 107 -15.89 -7.13 10.99
N ILE A 108 -15.13 -6.54 11.90
CA ILE A 108 -14.79 -7.07 13.21
C ILE A 108 -15.96 -6.70 14.14
N LYS A 109 -16.72 -7.70 14.57
CA LYS A 109 -17.78 -7.53 15.57
C LYS A 109 -17.19 -7.50 16.96
N THR A 110 -17.72 -6.60 17.79
CA THR A 110 -17.36 -6.52 19.21
C THR A 110 -18.42 -7.21 20.08
N PRO A 111 -18.19 -7.35 21.41
CA PRO A 111 -19.22 -7.81 22.33
C PRO A 111 -20.45 -6.87 22.42
N LYS A 112 -20.37 -5.65 21.90
CA LYS A 112 -21.46 -4.69 21.84
C LYS A 112 -22.15 -4.80 20.47
N GLU A 113 -23.46 -5.03 20.46
CA GLU A 113 -24.21 -5.39 19.24
C GLU A 113 -24.11 -4.33 18.11
N ASP A 114 -24.08 -3.05 18.46
CA ASP A 114 -24.06 -1.93 17.51
C ASP A 114 -22.65 -1.37 17.23
N GLU A 115 -21.59 -2.14 17.53
CA GLU A 115 -20.22 -1.69 17.34
C GLU A 115 -19.43 -2.66 16.44
N GLU A 116 -19.17 -2.19 15.22
CA GLU A 116 -18.41 -2.88 14.18
C GLU A 116 -17.21 -2.04 13.72
N PHE A 117 -16.05 -2.68 13.60
CA PHE A 117 -14.84 -2.07 13.06
C PHE A 117 -14.45 -2.70 11.73
N LEU A 118 -13.68 -1.99 10.89
CA LEU A 118 -12.98 -2.57 9.75
C LEU A 118 -11.49 -2.29 9.84
N LEU A 119 -10.68 -3.24 9.36
CA LEU A 119 -9.30 -2.98 8.99
C LEU A 119 -9.28 -1.97 7.85
N LYS A 120 -8.46 -0.92 7.97
CA LYS A 120 -8.46 0.17 6.99
C LYS A 120 -7.99 -0.33 5.61
N PRO A 121 -8.77 -0.16 4.53
CA PRO A 121 -8.33 -0.50 3.18
C PRO A 121 -7.52 0.64 2.53
N MET A 122 -7.64 1.86 3.07
CA MET A 122 -6.96 3.10 2.66
C MET A 122 -6.85 4.06 3.87
N ASN A 123 -5.89 4.99 3.84
CA ASN A 123 -5.70 5.96 4.93
C ASN A 123 -6.60 7.20 4.80
N CYS A 124 -7.10 7.50 3.59
CA CYS A 124 -7.83 8.74 3.25
C CYS A 124 -8.90 9.13 4.30
N PRO A 125 -9.81 8.23 4.72
CA PRO A 125 -10.86 8.58 5.68
C PRO A 125 -10.31 9.07 7.02
N HIS A 126 -9.19 8.52 7.48
CA HIS A 126 -8.56 8.95 8.73
C HIS A 126 -7.86 10.30 8.59
N HIS A 127 -7.26 10.58 7.43
CA HIS A 127 -6.63 11.88 7.17
C HIS A 127 -7.69 12.98 7.08
N CYS A 128 -8.91 12.66 6.61
CA CYS A 128 -10.05 13.58 6.69
C CYS A 128 -10.44 13.88 8.15
N GLU A 129 -10.48 12.88 9.04
CA GLU A 129 -10.76 13.11 10.47
C GLU A 129 -9.68 13.95 11.15
N ILE A 130 -8.41 13.76 10.78
CA ILE A 130 -7.30 14.59 11.26
C ILE A 130 -7.46 16.03 10.77
N TYR A 131 -7.82 16.23 9.49
CA TYR A 131 -8.13 17.55 8.96
C TYR A 131 -9.32 18.19 9.70
N ASN A 132 -10.36 17.43 10.01
CA ASN A 132 -11.56 17.91 10.70
C ASN A 132 -11.35 18.23 12.19
N ALA A 133 -10.20 17.85 12.78
CA ALA A 133 -9.92 18.09 14.19
C ALA A 133 -9.86 19.57 14.57
N GLN A 134 -9.63 20.47 13.60
CA GLN A 134 -9.56 21.91 13.80
C GLN A 134 -10.19 22.68 12.62
N PRO A 135 -10.70 23.90 12.85
CA PRO A 135 -11.14 24.78 11.77
C PRO A 135 -9.93 25.37 11.00
N TRP A 136 -10.08 25.55 9.69
CA TRP A 136 -9.03 26.09 8.82
C TRP A 136 -9.45 27.38 8.12
N SER A 137 -8.54 28.34 8.04
CA SER A 137 -8.67 29.50 7.16
C SER A 137 -8.17 29.15 5.76
N TYR A 138 -8.66 29.87 4.74
CA TYR A 138 -8.13 29.78 3.38
C TYR A 138 -6.62 30.10 3.31
N LYS A 139 -6.10 30.86 4.29
CA LYS A 139 -4.68 31.21 4.42
C LYS A 139 -3.81 30.06 4.93
N ASP A 140 -4.41 29.08 5.61
CA ASP A 140 -3.71 27.91 6.14
C ASP A 140 -3.55 26.81 5.07
N LEU A 141 -4.27 26.93 3.95
CA LEU A 141 -4.21 26.01 2.82
C LEU A 141 -3.08 26.39 1.85
N PRO A 142 -2.35 25.39 1.31
CA PRO A 142 -2.63 23.96 1.37
C PRO A 142 -2.07 23.25 2.62
N LYS A 143 -2.85 22.31 3.17
CA LYS A 143 -2.41 21.37 4.23
C LYS A 143 -2.03 20.03 3.61
N ARG A 144 -0.86 19.50 3.97
CA ARG A 144 -0.30 18.28 3.38
C ARG A 144 -0.01 17.28 4.48
N TYR A 145 -0.83 16.24 4.60
CA TYR A 145 -0.57 15.15 5.53
C TYR A 145 0.09 13.98 4.82
N ALA A 146 1.13 13.42 5.43
CA ALA A 146 1.79 12.21 4.96
C ALA A 146 1.83 11.17 6.08
N GLU A 147 1.68 9.91 5.71
CA GLU A 147 1.76 8.78 6.62
C GLU A 147 2.36 7.59 5.88
N PHE A 148 3.33 6.90 6.50
CA PHE A 148 3.69 5.54 6.10
C PHE A 148 2.59 4.58 6.58
N GLY A 149 1.41 4.70 5.97
CA GLY A 149 0.15 4.16 6.44
C GLY A 149 0.00 2.70 6.02
N THR A 150 -0.13 1.81 7.00
CA THR A 150 -0.32 0.38 6.74
C THR A 150 -1.80 0.07 6.58
N VAL A 151 -2.14 -0.48 5.41
CA VAL A 151 -3.51 -0.79 5.00
C VAL A 151 -3.65 -2.28 4.70
N TYR A 152 -4.89 -2.75 4.69
CA TYR A 152 -5.21 -4.15 4.48
C TYR A 152 -6.27 -4.34 3.40
N ARG A 153 -6.00 -5.22 2.43
CA ARG A 153 -6.92 -5.56 1.34
C ARG A 153 -7.08 -7.06 1.24
N TYR A 154 -8.30 -7.54 1.00
CA TYR A 154 -8.57 -8.96 0.91
C TYR A 154 -8.34 -9.45 -0.53
N GLU A 155 -7.07 -9.59 -0.88
CA GLU A 155 -6.65 -10.18 -2.16
C GLU A 155 -6.93 -11.69 -2.16
N GLN A 156 -7.39 -12.22 -3.30
CA GLN A 156 -7.64 -13.66 -3.43
C GLN A 156 -6.33 -14.44 -3.28
N SER A 157 -6.37 -15.62 -2.65
CA SER A 157 -5.16 -16.40 -2.35
C SER A 157 -4.34 -16.74 -3.59
N GLY A 158 -4.99 -17.00 -4.73
CA GLY A 158 -4.35 -17.28 -6.01
C GLY A 158 -3.65 -16.08 -6.67
N GLU A 159 -3.92 -14.87 -6.19
CA GLU A 159 -3.34 -13.63 -6.72
C GLU A 159 -2.11 -13.15 -5.92
N LEU A 160 -1.90 -13.71 -4.73
CA LEU A 160 -0.79 -13.32 -3.87
C LEU A 160 0.56 -13.71 -4.49
N HIS A 161 1.50 -12.78 -4.48
CA HIS A 161 2.80 -12.99 -5.12
C HIS A 161 3.94 -12.28 -4.37
N GLY A 162 4.67 -13.02 -3.55
CA GLY A 162 5.80 -12.50 -2.78
C GLY A 162 5.44 -11.19 -2.06
N LEU A 163 6.27 -10.16 -2.20
CA LEU A 163 5.97 -8.80 -1.74
C LEU A 163 5.19 -7.93 -2.75
N THR A 164 4.99 -8.35 -3.98
CA THR A 164 4.36 -7.51 -5.03
C THR A 164 2.84 -7.45 -4.94
N ARG A 165 2.21 -8.50 -4.40
CA ARG A 165 0.76 -8.54 -4.14
C ARG A 165 0.53 -9.26 -2.82
N VAL A 166 0.15 -8.48 -1.81
CA VAL A 166 0.05 -8.87 -0.40
C VAL A 166 -1.26 -8.33 0.20
N ARG A 167 -1.69 -8.88 1.33
CA ARG A 167 -2.91 -8.45 2.02
C ARG A 167 -2.69 -7.33 3.02
N GLY A 168 -1.46 -7.15 3.47
CA GLY A 168 -1.05 -6.05 4.35
C GLY A 168 0.18 -5.38 3.77
N PHE A 169 0.11 -4.08 3.54
CA PHE A 169 1.20 -3.29 2.98
C PHE A 169 1.18 -1.88 3.51
N THR A 170 2.33 -1.23 3.45
CA THR A 170 2.52 0.15 3.89
C THR A 170 2.77 1.01 2.67
N GLN A 171 1.99 2.07 2.54
CA GLN A 171 2.15 3.06 1.49
C GLN A 171 2.81 4.30 2.08
N ASP A 172 3.67 4.96 1.31
CA ASP A 172 4.11 6.34 1.52
C ASP A 172 2.97 7.31 1.16
N ASP A 173 1.83 7.14 1.83
CA ASP A 173 0.57 7.78 1.49
C ASP A 173 0.54 9.25 1.90
N ALA A 174 -0.15 10.08 1.13
CA ALA A 174 -0.30 11.49 1.44
C ALA A 174 -1.60 12.07 0.89
N HIS A 175 -2.17 13.02 1.64
CA HIS A 175 -3.40 13.71 1.31
C HIS A 175 -3.17 15.21 1.42
N ILE A 176 -3.47 15.94 0.32
CA ILE A 176 -3.35 17.38 0.26
C ILE A 176 -4.73 17.99 0.22
N PHE A 177 -5.02 18.83 1.21
CA PHE A 177 -6.23 19.64 1.29
C PHE A 177 -5.87 21.03 0.79
N CYS A 178 -6.49 21.46 -0.30
CA CYS A 178 -6.18 22.72 -0.96
C CYS A 178 -7.44 23.34 -1.57
N GLN A 179 -7.36 24.61 -1.95
CA GLN A 179 -8.43 25.28 -2.70
C GLN A 179 -8.38 24.88 -4.17
N ASP A 180 -9.52 24.95 -4.86
CA ASP A 180 -9.65 24.54 -6.27
C ASP A 180 -8.59 25.18 -7.19
N HIS A 181 -8.29 26.46 -6.98
CA HIS A 181 -7.29 27.17 -7.80
C HIS A 181 -5.84 26.72 -7.53
N GLN A 182 -5.57 26.06 -6.40
CA GLN A 182 -4.25 25.55 -6.02
C GLN A 182 -3.98 24.15 -6.59
N ILE A 183 -5.00 23.42 -7.05
CA ILE A 183 -4.89 22.01 -7.48
C ILE A 183 -3.79 21.83 -8.53
N VAL A 184 -3.77 22.68 -9.56
CA VAL A 184 -2.81 22.54 -10.67
C VAL A 184 -1.37 22.73 -10.19
N ASP A 185 -1.14 23.68 -9.28
CA ASP A 185 0.20 23.94 -8.76
C ASP A 185 0.65 22.87 -7.76
N GLU A 186 -0.25 22.33 -6.95
CA GLU A 186 0.04 21.18 -6.08
C GLU A 186 0.37 19.93 -6.90
N LEU A 187 -0.36 19.65 -7.97
CA LEU A 187 -0.04 18.54 -8.88
C LEU A 187 1.33 18.70 -9.53
N ARG A 188 1.69 19.91 -9.98
CA ARG A 188 3.02 20.20 -10.53
C ARG A 188 4.13 19.95 -9.50
N ARG A 189 3.91 20.33 -8.24
CA ARG A 189 4.86 20.08 -7.16
C ARG A 189 5.05 18.59 -6.91
N ILE A 190 3.96 17.80 -6.88
CA ILE A 190 4.03 16.35 -6.69
C ILE A 190 4.83 15.67 -7.80
N VAL A 191 4.62 16.06 -9.06
CA VAL A 191 5.33 15.45 -10.21
C VAL A 191 6.81 15.83 -10.25
N ALA A 192 7.19 16.97 -9.68
CA ALA A 192 8.57 17.45 -9.64
C ALA A 192 9.40 16.88 -8.47
N LEU A 193 8.76 16.17 -7.53
CA LEU A 193 9.36 15.55 -6.34
C LEU A 193 10.04 14.22 -6.67
#